data_AF-A0A5K0WE83-F1
#
_entry.id   AF-A0A5K0WE83-F1
#
_cell.length_a   1.000
_cell.length_b   1.000
_cell.length_c   1.000
_cell.angle_alpha   90.00
_cell.angle_beta   90.00
_cell.angle_gamma   90.00
#
_symmetry.space_group_name_H-M   'P 1'
#
loop_
_entity.id
_entity.type
_entity.pdbx_description
1 polymer ?
#
loop_
_entity_poly.entity_id
_entity_poly.type
_entity_poly.pdbx_seq_one_letter_code
_entity_poly.pdbx_strand_id
1 'polypeptide(L)' 'VLGAGALAIEKGDHPGQLKDEVASPAGTTIAGICELEKGGFRGLLISAVTAAAKRSQELSN' A
#
# COMPACT_ATOMS: atom_id res chain seq x y z
N VAL A 1 18.42 -7.94 4.48
CA VAL A 1 17.15 -8.18 3.76
C VAL A 1 16.65 -6.83 3.28
N LEU A 2 16.56 -6.60 1.96
CA LEU A 2 15.90 -5.41 1.41
C LEU A 2 14.38 -5.59 1.58
N GLY A 3 13.71 -4.62 2.19
CA GLY A 3 12.27 -4.66 2.41
C GLY A 3 11.46 -4.20 1.19
N ALA A 4 10.14 -4.35 1.23
CA ALA A 4 9.25 -3.96 0.12
C ALA A 4 9.37 -2.47 -0.27
N GLY A 5 9.60 -1.58 0.71
CA GLY A 5 9.80 -0.15 0.43
C GLY A 5 11.11 0.13 -0.31
N ALA A 6 12.21 -0.55 0.06
CA ALA A 6 13.47 -0.42 -0.65
C ALA A 6 13.36 -0.98 -2.08
N LEU A 7 12.70 -2.14 -2.24
CA LEU A 7 12.45 -2.73 -3.56
C LEU A 7 11.66 -1.78 -4.48
N ALA A 8 10.64 -1.10 -3.95
CA ALA A 8 9.85 -0.14 -4.73
C ALA A 8 10.66 1.07 -5.20
N ILE A 9 11.60 1.54 -4.38
CA ILE A 9 12.49 2.65 -4.72
C ILE A 9 13.55 2.21 -5.74
N GLU A 10 14.16 1.04 -5.52
CA GLU A 10 15.28 0.55 -6.32
C GLU A 10 14.85 0.07 -7.72
N LYS A 11 13.76 -0.68 -7.82
CA LYS A 11 13.26 -1.14 -9.12
C LYS A 11 12.66 -0.01 -9.94
N GLY A 12 12.04 0.98 -9.29
CA GLY A 12 11.31 2.06 -9.99
C GLY A 12 10.07 1.60 -10.77
N ASP A 13 9.75 0.31 -10.75
CA ASP A 13 8.53 -0.26 -11.32
C ASP A 13 7.29 0.26 -10.57
N HIS A 14 6.15 0.29 -11.27
CA HIS A 14 4.89 0.65 -10.63
C HIS A 14 4.58 -0.31 -9.46
N PRO A 15 4.16 0.16 -8.27
CA PRO A 15 3.87 -0.71 -7.12
C PRO A 15 2.84 -1.79 -7.42
N GLY A 16 1.92 -1.53 -8.35
CA GLY A 16 0.96 -2.53 -8.84
C GLY A 16 1.64 -3.71 -9.53
N GLN A 17 2.69 -3.46 -10.32
CA GLN A 17 3.48 -4.49 -10.99
C GLN A 17 4.28 -5.31 -9.96
N LEU A 18 4.94 -4.65 -9.00
CA LEU A 18 5.64 -5.34 -7.91
C LEU A 18 4.72 -6.24 -7.09
N LYS A 19 3.48 -5.79 -6.87
CA LYS A 19 2.43 -6.58 -6.22
C LYS A 19 2.04 -7.79 -7.09
N ASP A 20 1.93 -7.63 -8.41
CA ASP A 20 1.61 -8.74 -9.32
C ASP A 20 2.75 -9.77 -9.38
N GLU A 21 4.02 -9.33 -9.34
CA GLU A 21 5.20 -10.21 -9.36
C GLU A 21 5.26 -11.19 -8.18
N VAL A 22 4.67 -10.83 -7.02
CA VAL A 22 4.64 -11.68 -5.81
C VAL A 22 3.31 -12.41 -5.61
N ALA A 23 2.32 -12.16 -6.46
CA ALA A 23 0.96 -12.68 -6.35
C ALA A 23 0.73 -13.80 -7.37
N SER A 24 1.27 -14.99 -7.09
CA SER A 24 1.04 -16.16 -7.93
C SER A 24 -0.45 -16.54 -8.01
N PRO A 25 -0.92 -17.07 -9.16
CA PRO A 25 -2.30 -17.53 -9.32
C PRO A 25 -2.67 -18.55 -8.23
N ALA A 26 -3.80 -18.32 -7.55
CA ALA A 26 -4.30 -19.13 -6.44
C ALA A 26 -3.32 -19.29 -5.25
N GLY A 27 -2.29 -18.44 -5.15
CA GLY A 27 -1.31 -18.46 -4.06
C GLY A 27 -1.81 -17.81 -2.77
N THR A 28 -0.99 -17.94 -1.71
CA THR A 28 -1.28 -17.37 -0.40
C THR A 28 -1.26 -15.84 -0.40
N THR A 29 -0.35 -15.23 -1.18
CA THR A 29 -0.25 -13.76 -1.30
C THR A 29 -1.52 -13.15 -1.89
N ILE A 30 -2.05 -13.71 -2.98
CA ILE A 30 -3.25 -13.17 -3.62
C ILE A 30 -4.50 -13.38 -2.76
N ALA A 31 -4.57 -14.47 -1.99
CA ALA A 31 -5.63 -14.67 -1.00
C ALA A 31 -5.60 -13.58 0.08
N GLY A 32 -4.42 -13.24 0.61
CA GLY A 32 -4.24 -12.14 1.57
C GLY A 32 -4.60 -10.78 0.98
N ILE A 33 -4.15 -10.49 -0.25
CA ILE A 33 -4.51 -9.25 -0.96
C ILE A 33 -6.03 -9.16 -1.13
N CYS A 34 -6.72 -10.24 -1.48
CA CYS A 34 -8.17 -10.26 -1.63
C CYS A 34 -8.89 -9.81 -0.33
N GLU A 35 -8.46 -10.33 0.83
CA GLU A 35 -9.03 -9.90 2.12
C GLU A 35 -8.74 -8.43 2.44
N LEU A 36 -7.54 -7.94 2.11
CA LEU A 36 -7.20 -6.52 2.27
C LEU A 36 -8.08 -5.61 1.39
N GLU A 37 -8.36 -6.01 0.15
CA GLU A 37 -9.24 -5.27 -0.75
C GLU A 37 -10.69 -5.29 -0.26
N LYS A 38 -11.19 -6.43 0.25
CA LYS A 38 -12.52 -6.52 0.88
C LYS A 38 -12.66 -5.56 2.06
N GLY A 39 -11.59 -5.39 2.84
CA GLY A 39 -11.52 -4.41 3.93
C GLY A 39 -11.37 -2.95 3.50
N GLY A 40 -11.27 -2.67 2.20
CA GLY A 40 -11.07 -1.31 1.69
C GLY A 40 -9.72 -0.70 2.06
N PHE A 41 -8.69 -1.53 2.25
CA PHE A 41 -7.39 -1.14 2.80
C PHE A 41 -6.76 0.09 2.12
N ARG A 42 -6.81 0.16 0.79
CA ARG A 42 -6.27 1.31 0.03
C ARG A 42 -6.96 2.62 0.39
N GLY A 43 -8.29 2.60 0.49
CA GLY A 43 -9.09 3.75 0.86
C GLY A 43 -8.81 4.21 2.29
N LEU A 44 -8.60 3.26 3.21
CA LEU A 44 -8.22 3.56 4.59
C LEU A 44 -6.87 4.28 4.67
N LEU A 45 -5.85 3.83 3.95
CA LEU A 45 -4.55 4.49 3.90
C LEU A 45 -4.63 5.92 3.35
N ILE A 46 -5.37 6.11 2.26
CA ILE A 46 -5.58 7.45 1.67
C ILE A 46 -6.25 8.36 2.70
N SER A 47 -7.32 7.88 3.33
CA SER A 47 -8.07 8.63 4.33
C SER A 47 -7.20 9.00 5.54
N ALA A 48 -6.33 8.10 6.00
CA ALA A 48 -5.41 8.33 7.10
C ALA A 48 -4.42 9.46 6.78
N VAL A 49 -3.81 9.44 5.60
CA VAL A 49 -2.87 10.49 5.18
C VAL A 49 -3.59 11.84 5.04
N THR A 50 -4.78 11.86 4.44
CA THR A 50 -5.58 13.09 4.32
C THR A 50 -5.98 13.65 5.69
N ALA A 51 -6.41 12.80 6.61
CA ALA A 51 -6.78 13.22 7.97
C ALA A 51 -5.56 13.77 8.73
N ALA A 52 -4.40 13.12 8.64
CA ALA A 52 -3.16 13.60 9.24
C ALA A 52 -2.73 14.95 8.68
N ALA A 53 -2.77 15.13 7.35
CA ALA A 53 -2.44 16.38 6.68
C ALA A 53 -3.39 17.52 7.11
N LYS A 54 -4.70 17.25 7.16
CA LYS A 54 -5.71 18.20 7.65
C LYS A 54 -5.41 18.61 9.10
N ARG A 55 -5.16 17.63 9.97
CA ARG A 55 -4.84 17.90 11.37
C ARG A 55 -3.57 18.73 11.53
N SER A 56 -2.55 18.47 10.71
CA SER A 56 -1.33 19.26 10.70
C SER A 56 -1.58 20.73 10.36
N GLN A 57 -2.49 21.01 9.41
CA GLN A 57 -2.87 22.38 9.06
C GLN A 57 -3.65 23.07 10.19
N GLU A 58 -4.56 22.36 10.85
CA GLU A 58 -5.30 22.89 12.01
C GLU A 58 -4.38 23.27 13.17
N LEU A 59 -3.28 22.53 13.37
CA LEU A 59 -2.30 22.75 14.43
C LEU A 59 -1.24 23.81 14.11
N SER A 60 -1.12 24.22 12.85
CA SER A 60 -0.08 25.16 12.40
C SER A 60 -0.47 26.63 12.59
N ASN A 61 -1.64 26.91 13.14
CA ASN A 61 -2.12 28.26 13.49
C ASN A 61 -1.87 28.57 14.96
#